data_AF-A0A2V8LCG8-F1
#
_entry.id   AF-A0A2V8LCG8-F1
#
_cell.length_a   1.000
_cell.length_b   1.000
_cell.length_c   1.000
_cell.angle_alpha   90.00
_cell.angle_beta   90.00
_cell.angle_gamma   90.00
#
_symmetry.space_group_name_H-M   'P 1'
#
loop_
_entity.id
_entity.type
_entity.pdbx_description
1 polymer ?
#
loop_
_entity_poly.entity_id
_entity_poly.type
_entity_poly.pdbx_seq_one_letter_code
_entity_poly.pdbx_strand_id
1 'polypeptide(L)'
;MNWRFSLLIVASIASLVGSLLGVWWFLVSPSRYKQHSQKRGTKRTVLVITLFITGLLGTLAALSGDFRTASFPSSEGRVVNRNGRPVQGATISVAGARMPIVAQTDFDGRFVVGPLSQPAGVIFIRVTAPGYEPYENYVLLPLTGPLTINLVEKQSQLHLTNPEQLRVSIIRREGTPSDQADQIRSAVLAAGCTNVSITVSKDAFPGQGDVRYYYQADEQNAQSLCNYINNVLSIQVKIDPRTHDPDTPAHRAGDLHIYIK
;
A
#
# COMPACT_ATOMS: atom_id res chain seq x y z
N MET A 1 -28.53 15.18 3.12
CA MET A 1 -28.47 15.74 4.49
C MET A 1 -29.84 15.48 5.13
N ASN A 2 -29.96 14.51 6.04
CA ASN A 2 -31.25 13.95 6.46
C ASN A 2 -31.93 14.79 7.56
N TRP A 3 -33.05 15.43 7.22
CA TRP A 3 -33.85 16.29 8.12
C TRP A 3 -34.43 15.57 9.35
N ARG A 4 -34.40 14.22 9.37
CA ARG A 4 -34.87 13.41 10.49
C ARG A 4 -33.99 13.50 11.75
N PHE A 5 -32.71 13.84 11.61
CA PHE A 5 -31.81 13.99 12.78
C PHE A 5 -32.08 15.29 13.57
N SER A 6 -32.49 16.37 12.90
CA SER A 6 -32.77 17.65 13.57
C SER A 6 -34.02 17.60 14.45
N LEU A 7 -35.03 16.81 14.08
CA LEU A 7 -36.27 16.65 14.85
C LEU A 7 -36.07 15.93 16.19
N LEU A 8 -35.15 14.97 16.26
CA LEU A 8 -34.84 14.22 17.48
C LEU A 8 -34.08 15.06 18.52
N ILE A 9 -33.21 15.97 18.06
CA ILE A 9 -32.46 16.88 18.95
C ILE A 9 -33.41 17.94 19.54
N VAL A 10 -34.34 18.50 18.74
CA VAL A 10 -35.31 19.50 19.22
C VAL A 10 -36.30 18.91 20.24
N ALA A 11 -36.75 17.66 20.05
CA ALA A 11 -37.65 17.00 21.00
C ALA A 11 -37.00 16.76 22.37
N SER A 12 -35.69 16.45 22.40
CA SER A 12 -34.97 16.19 23.65
C SER A 12 -34.75 17.45 24.49
N ILE A 13 -34.54 18.61 23.84
CA ILE A 13 -34.36 19.89 24.53
C ILE A 13 -35.69 20.37 25.15
N ALA A 14 -36.81 20.18 24.46
CA ALA A 14 -38.13 20.58 24.96
C ALA A 14 -38.53 19.83 26.26
N SER A 15 -38.18 18.55 26.38
CA SER A 15 -38.45 17.77 27.60
C SER A 15 -37.62 18.27 28.79
N LEU A 16 -36.39 18.72 28.57
CA LEU A 16 -35.49 19.15 29.65
C LEU A 16 -35.93 20.50 30.26
N VAL A 17 -36.41 21.42 29.41
CA VAL A 17 -36.92 22.73 29.84
C VAL A 17 -38.23 22.60 30.63
N GLY A 18 -39.12 21.68 30.23
CA GLY A 18 -40.38 21.42 30.96
C GLY A 18 -40.15 20.93 32.39
N SER A 19 -39.17 20.06 32.61
CA SER A 19 -38.80 19.57 33.95
C SER A 19 -38.18 20.63 34.87
N LEU A 20 -37.44 21.59 34.32
CA LEU A 20 -36.83 22.67 35.13
C LEU A 20 -37.87 23.71 35.59
N LEU A 21 -38.89 24.00 34.78
CA LEU A 21 -39.95 24.95 35.15
C LEU A 21 -40.91 24.38 36.22
N GLY A 22 -41.18 23.06 36.21
CA GLY A 22 -42.01 22.40 37.23
C GLY A 22 -41.40 22.45 38.63
N VAL A 23 -40.07 22.36 38.73
CA VAL A 23 -39.34 22.43 40.02
C VAL A 23 -39.33 23.86 40.58
N TRP A 24 -39.29 24.88 39.72
CA TRP A 24 -39.27 26.27 40.14
C TRP A 24 -40.63 26.74 40.72
N TRP A 25 -41.74 26.27 40.17
CA TRP A 25 -43.08 26.61 40.68
C TRP A 25 -43.35 26.04 42.08
N PHE A 26 -42.72 24.91 42.42
CA PHE A 26 -42.84 24.28 43.73
C PHE A 26 -41.97 24.94 44.81
N LEU A 27 -40.87 25.60 44.43
CA LEU A 27 -39.97 26.28 45.37
C LEU A 27 -40.38 27.74 45.66
N VAL A 28 -41.19 28.38 44.81
CA VAL A 28 -41.52 29.81 44.92
C VAL A 28 -43.02 30.06 45.18
N SER A 29 -43.73 29.13 45.82
CA SER A 29 -45.05 29.44 46.41
C SER A 29 -44.88 29.85 47.88
N PRO A 30 -44.95 31.14 48.23
CA PRO A 30 -44.94 31.57 49.62
C PRO A 30 -46.32 31.26 50.19
N SER A 31 -46.50 30.07 50.75
CA SER A 31 -47.66 29.76 51.55
C SER A 31 -47.63 30.66 52.79
N ARG A 32 -48.59 31.58 52.86
CA ARG A 32 -49.07 32.21 54.09
C ARG A 32 -49.46 31.10 55.07
N TYR A 33 -48.53 30.64 55.89
CA TYR A 33 -48.81 29.72 56.98
C TYR A 33 -48.61 30.47 58.29
N LYS A 34 -49.72 31.01 58.80
CA LYS A 34 -49.81 31.64 60.12
C LYS A 34 -49.34 30.63 61.17
N GLN A 35 -48.36 31.03 61.97
CA GLN A 35 -48.01 30.38 63.21
C GLN A 35 -49.21 30.40 64.16
N HIS A 36 -49.86 29.24 64.35
CA HIS A 36 -50.50 28.97 65.63
C HIS A 36 -50.58 27.45 65.90
N SER A 37 -49.82 27.07 66.93
CA SER A 37 -50.10 26.00 67.90
C SER A 37 -50.12 24.52 67.49
N GLN A 38 -49.21 23.81 68.17
CA GLN A 38 -49.36 22.52 68.83
C GLN A 38 -49.55 21.22 68.03
N LYS A 39 -48.54 20.37 68.23
CA LYS A 39 -48.63 18.92 68.52
C LYS A 39 -49.47 18.09 67.55
N ARG A 40 -48.81 17.43 66.60
CA ARG A 40 -48.94 15.97 66.34
C ARG A 40 -48.16 15.56 65.08
N GLY A 41 -47.41 14.46 65.20
CA GLY A 41 -47.36 13.43 64.15
C GLY A 41 -46.24 13.52 63.10
N THR A 42 -45.01 13.26 63.51
CA THR A 42 -43.83 12.98 62.68
C THR A 42 -43.96 11.70 61.85
N LYS A 43 -44.80 11.61 60.81
CA LYS A 43 -44.84 10.40 59.93
C LYS A 43 -45.26 10.62 58.46
N ARG A 44 -45.04 11.80 57.85
CA ARG A 44 -45.46 12.00 56.44
C ARG A 44 -44.42 12.54 55.45
N THR A 45 -43.19 12.82 55.87
CA THR A 45 -42.20 13.47 54.99
C THR A 45 -41.30 12.51 54.20
N VAL A 46 -41.35 11.19 54.47
CA VAL A 46 -40.43 10.22 53.81
C VAL A 46 -40.97 9.67 52.48
N LEU A 47 -42.27 9.83 52.17
CA LEU A 47 -42.89 9.10 51.05
C LEU A 47 -42.71 9.74 49.65
N VAL A 48 -42.28 11.00 49.54
CA VAL A 48 -42.28 11.73 48.25
C VAL A 48 -40.92 11.68 47.54
N ILE A 49 -39.82 11.42 48.26
CA ILE A 49 -38.46 11.41 47.69
C ILE A 49 -38.12 10.06 47.04
N THR A 50 -38.72 8.95 47.49
CA THR A 50 -38.44 7.60 46.94
C THR A 50 -38.99 7.41 45.52
N LEU A 51 -40.08 8.09 45.14
CA LEU A 51 -40.71 7.94 43.82
C LEU A 51 -39.96 8.66 42.68
N PHE A 52 -39.13 9.66 42.98
CA PHE A 52 -38.33 10.36 41.96
C PHE A 52 -37.05 9.59 41.57
N ILE A 53 -36.48 8.78 42.47
CA ILE A 53 -35.25 8.01 42.19
C ILE A 53 -35.55 6.76 41.34
N THR A 54 -36.70 6.12 41.53
CA THR A 54 -37.12 4.98 40.67
C THR A 54 -37.54 5.39 39.27
N GLY A 55 -38.04 6.63 39.08
CA GLY A 55 -38.38 7.15 37.75
C GLY A 55 -37.16 7.51 36.90
N LEU A 56 -36.02 7.84 37.53
CA LEU A 56 -34.77 8.17 36.83
C LEU A 56 -33.92 6.93 36.50
N LEU A 57 -34.11 5.80 37.21
CA LEU A 57 -33.44 4.54 36.89
C LEU A 57 -34.10 3.77 35.74
N GLY A 58 -35.41 3.98 35.48
CA GLY A 58 -36.14 3.29 34.41
C GLY A 58 -35.88 3.83 32.99
N THR A 59 -35.36 5.04 32.86
CA THR A 59 -35.12 5.68 31.55
C THR A 59 -33.72 5.46 30.98
N LEU A 60 -32.75 4.96 31.77
CA LEU A 60 -31.41 4.66 31.26
C LEU A 60 -31.34 3.35 30.43
N ALA A 61 -32.30 2.45 30.60
CA ALA A 61 -32.34 1.18 29.86
C ALA A 61 -32.83 1.32 28.41
N ALA A 62 -33.46 2.44 28.04
CA ALA A 62 -33.93 2.69 26.67
C ALA A 62 -32.83 3.28 25.74
N LEU A 63 -31.63 3.55 26.28
CA LEU A 63 -30.47 4.03 25.53
C LEU A 63 -29.46 2.93 25.17
N SER A 64 -29.79 1.65 25.40
CA SER A 64 -29.13 0.53 24.73
C SER A 64 -29.62 0.41 23.29
N GLY A 65 -29.52 1.51 22.53
CA GLY A 65 -29.66 1.44 21.09
C GLY A 65 -28.54 0.53 20.59
N ASP A 66 -28.89 -0.54 19.88
CA ASP A 66 -27.95 -1.41 19.20
C ASP A 66 -27.02 -0.55 18.36
N PHE A 67 -25.82 -0.28 18.87
CA PHE A 67 -24.71 0.21 18.07
C PHE A 67 -24.35 -0.95 17.14
N ARG A 68 -25.11 -1.09 16.06
CA ARG A 68 -24.72 -1.92 14.93
C ARG A 68 -23.42 -1.33 14.44
N THR A 69 -22.31 -2.01 14.77
CA THR A 69 -21.00 -1.69 14.23
C THR A 69 -21.17 -1.61 12.72
N ALA A 70 -21.03 -0.41 12.16
CA ALA A 70 -21.10 -0.24 10.73
C ALA A 70 -19.97 -1.10 10.13
N SER A 71 -20.34 -2.23 9.53
CA SER A 71 -19.38 -3.08 8.85
C SER A 71 -18.98 -2.35 7.58
N PHE A 72 -17.81 -1.72 7.62
CA PHE A 72 -17.22 -1.13 6.44
C PHE A 72 -16.74 -2.27 5.52
N PRO A 73 -17.02 -2.20 4.21
CA PRO A 73 -16.58 -3.24 3.30
C PRO A 73 -15.05 -3.27 3.24
N SER A 74 -14.49 -4.47 3.28
CA SER A 74 -13.15 -4.76 2.81
C SER A 74 -13.23 -5.22 1.35
N SER A 75 -12.19 -4.90 0.60
CA SER A 75 -12.03 -5.29 -0.80
C SER A 75 -10.82 -6.21 -0.91
N GLU A 76 -11.01 -7.37 -1.54
CA GLU A 76 -9.95 -8.31 -1.84
C GLU A 76 -9.62 -8.35 -3.33
N GLY A 77 -8.38 -8.71 -3.64
CA GLY A 77 -7.93 -8.76 -5.02
C GLY A 77 -6.59 -9.45 -5.19
N ARG A 78 -6.10 -9.45 -6.43
CA ARG A 78 -4.83 -10.04 -6.84
C ARG A 78 -4.10 -9.15 -7.84
N VAL A 79 -2.78 -9.04 -7.68
CA VAL A 79 -1.89 -8.36 -8.62
C VAL A 79 -1.08 -9.41 -9.38
N VAL A 80 -1.12 -9.34 -10.70
CA VAL A 80 -0.40 -10.25 -11.61
C VAL A 80 0.35 -9.45 -12.68
N ASN A 81 1.36 -10.06 -13.31
CA ASN A 81 2.01 -9.48 -14.49
C ASN A 81 1.27 -9.87 -15.78
N ARG A 82 1.76 -9.38 -16.92
CA ARG A 82 1.20 -9.69 -18.26
C ARG A 82 1.10 -11.20 -18.56
N ASN A 83 1.96 -12.02 -17.95
CA ASN A 83 1.98 -13.47 -18.12
C ASN A 83 1.06 -14.21 -17.12
N GLY A 84 0.28 -13.47 -16.31
CA GLY A 84 -0.60 -14.04 -15.29
C GLY A 84 0.12 -14.54 -14.02
N ARG A 85 1.43 -14.28 -13.89
CA ARG A 85 2.20 -14.65 -12.69
C ARG A 85 1.94 -13.65 -11.57
N PRO A 86 1.82 -14.11 -10.31
CA PRO A 86 1.60 -13.21 -9.18
C PRO A 86 2.79 -12.26 -8.97
N VAL A 87 2.49 -11.03 -8.54
CA VAL A 87 3.51 -10.04 -8.17
C VAL A 87 3.50 -9.88 -6.64
N GLN A 88 4.52 -10.41 -5.97
CA GLN A 88 4.71 -10.30 -4.53
C GLN A 88 5.26 -8.93 -4.13
N GLY A 89 4.84 -8.41 -2.97
CA GLY A 89 5.35 -7.16 -2.39
C GLY A 89 4.96 -5.89 -3.14
N ALA A 90 3.98 -5.96 -4.05
CA ALA A 90 3.39 -4.79 -4.66
C ALA A 90 2.66 -3.98 -3.58
N THR A 91 2.83 -2.66 -3.60
CA THR A 91 2.18 -1.73 -2.66
C THR A 91 0.92 -1.16 -3.31
N ILE A 92 -0.23 -1.40 -2.69
CA ILE A 92 -1.53 -0.85 -3.09
C ILE A 92 -1.82 0.35 -2.20
N SER A 93 -2.09 1.49 -2.80
CA SER A 93 -2.56 2.70 -2.12
C SER A 93 -3.95 3.07 -2.65
N VAL A 94 -4.90 3.24 -1.74
CA VAL A 94 -6.27 3.67 -2.08
C VAL A 94 -6.51 5.06 -1.53
N ALA A 95 -6.73 6.01 -2.44
CA ALA A 95 -7.09 7.39 -2.15
C ALA A 95 -8.61 7.62 -2.31
N GLY A 96 -9.14 8.60 -1.58
CA GLY A 96 -10.59 8.88 -1.48
C GLY A 96 -11.20 8.51 -0.12
N ALA A 97 -10.45 7.79 0.72
CA ALA A 97 -10.72 7.68 2.16
C ALA A 97 -10.12 8.90 2.91
N ARG A 98 -10.61 9.18 4.13
CA ARG A 98 -10.09 10.28 4.97
C ARG A 98 -8.58 10.14 5.23
N MET A 99 -8.09 8.91 5.26
CA MET A 99 -6.67 8.58 5.29
C MET A 99 -6.38 7.60 4.15
N PRO A 100 -5.25 7.72 3.43
CA PRO A 100 -4.86 6.75 2.43
C PRO A 100 -4.68 5.39 3.09
N ILE A 101 -5.30 4.36 2.52
CA ILE A 101 -5.15 2.98 2.98
C ILE A 101 -4.04 2.34 2.16
N VAL A 102 -3.07 1.72 2.82
CA VAL A 102 -1.94 1.05 2.18
C VAL A 102 -1.97 -0.44 2.54
N ALA A 103 -1.82 -1.29 1.52
CA ALA A 103 -1.69 -2.74 1.66
C ALA A 103 -0.52 -3.24 0.80
N GLN A 104 -0.03 -4.44 1.09
CA GLN A 104 0.98 -5.11 0.28
C GLN A 104 0.49 -6.48 -0.18
N THR A 105 0.94 -6.92 -1.35
CA THR A 105 0.62 -8.26 -1.84
C THR A 105 1.47 -9.35 -1.19
N ASP A 106 0.84 -10.49 -0.91
CA ASP A 106 1.51 -11.70 -0.46
C ASP A 106 2.23 -12.45 -1.61
N PHE A 107 2.77 -13.64 -1.32
CA PHE A 107 3.48 -14.49 -2.29
C PHE A 107 2.59 -14.94 -3.46
N ASP A 108 1.27 -15.07 -3.23
CA ASP A 108 0.29 -15.42 -4.25
C ASP A 108 -0.22 -14.18 -5.00
N GLY A 109 0.35 -13.01 -4.73
CA GLY A 109 -0.04 -11.72 -5.30
C GLY A 109 -1.37 -11.19 -4.74
N ARG A 110 -1.91 -11.79 -3.68
CA ARG A 110 -3.22 -11.42 -3.11
C ARG A 110 -3.07 -10.24 -2.15
N PHE A 111 -4.11 -9.43 -2.05
CA PHE A 111 -4.18 -8.32 -1.12
C PHE A 111 -5.59 -8.14 -0.57
N VAL A 112 -5.68 -7.48 0.59
CA VAL A 112 -6.94 -7.02 1.19
C VAL A 112 -6.78 -5.55 1.57
N VAL A 113 -7.68 -4.70 1.08
CA VAL A 113 -7.77 -3.28 1.43
C VAL A 113 -9.06 -3.02 2.18
N GLY A 114 -8.97 -2.46 3.38
CA GLY A 114 -10.12 -2.04 4.17
C GLY A 114 -9.76 -1.86 5.65
N PRO A 115 -10.71 -1.39 6.47
CA PRO A 115 -12.06 -0.95 6.12
C PRO A 115 -12.09 0.32 5.27
N LEU A 116 -12.92 0.37 4.23
CA LEU A 116 -13.10 1.57 3.40
C LEU A 116 -14.04 2.56 4.09
N SER A 117 -13.66 3.84 4.18
CA SER A 117 -14.47 4.86 4.86
C SER A 117 -15.81 5.15 4.18
N GLN A 118 -15.99 4.75 2.92
CA GLN A 118 -17.21 4.95 2.14
C GLN A 118 -17.76 3.59 1.69
N PRO A 119 -19.06 3.31 1.89
CA PRO A 119 -19.65 2.03 1.50
C PRO A 119 -19.89 1.89 -0.01
N ALA A 120 -19.99 3.00 -0.74
CA ALA A 120 -20.17 3.06 -2.18
C ALA A 120 -19.60 4.38 -2.73
N GLY A 121 -19.17 4.40 -4.00
CA GLY A 121 -18.56 5.57 -4.64
C GLY A 121 -17.38 5.21 -5.53
N VAL A 122 -16.73 6.22 -6.11
CA VAL A 122 -15.52 6.05 -6.92
C VAL A 122 -14.29 6.28 -6.05
N ILE A 123 -13.37 5.31 -6.04
CA ILE A 123 -12.07 5.41 -5.36
C ILE A 123 -10.93 5.43 -6.38
N PHE A 124 -9.82 6.05 -6.03
CA PHE A 124 -8.60 6.02 -6.83
C PHE A 124 -7.64 4.98 -6.25
N ILE A 125 -7.19 4.05 -7.10
CA ILE A 125 -6.25 3.00 -6.72
C ILE A 125 -4.93 3.24 -7.46
N ARG A 126 -3.84 3.20 -6.70
CA ARG A 126 -2.47 3.23 -7.20
C ARG A 126 -1.74 1.98 -6.75
N VAL A 127 -1.13 1.24 -7.67
CA VAL A 127 -0.31 0.06 -7.36
C VAL A 127 1.09 0.27 -7.89
N THR A 128 2.09 0.05 -7.04
CA THR A 128 3.50 0.13 -7.39
C THR A 128 4.22 -1.15 -7.01
N ALA A 129 5.16 -1.59 -7.85
CA ALA A 129 6.05 -2.71 -7.56
C ALA A 129 7.42 -2.48 -8.21
N PRO A 130 8.54 -2.91 -7.59
CA PRO A 130 9.85 -2.88 -8.22
C PRO A 130 9.84 -3.64 -9.55
N GLY A 131 10.41 -3.03 -10.61
CA GLY A 131 10.42 -3.62 -11.95
C GLY A 131 9.12 -3.46 -12.76
N TYR A 132 8.09 -2.78 -12.22
CA TYR A 132 6.81 -2.54 -12.92
C TYR A 132 6.49 -1.05 -13.04
N GLU A 133 5.79 -0.68 -14.12
CA GLU A 133 5.19 0.65 -14.25
C GLU A 133 4.07 0.83 -13.21
N PRO A 134 3.92 2.01 -12.60
CA PRO A 134 2.80 2.29 -11.71
C PRO A 134 1.46 2.09 -12.42
N TYR A 135 0.55 1.36 -11.77
CA TYR A 135 -0.84 1.24 -12.23
C TYR A 135 -1.71 2.23 -11.46
N GLU A 136 -2.51 3.02 -12.19
CA GLU A 136 -3.41 4.03 -11.61
C GLU A 136 -4.78 3.92 -12.29
N ASN A 137 -5.85 3.75 -11.50
CA ASN A 137 -7.20 3.66 -12.04
C ASN A 137 -8.27 4.07 -11.02
N TYR A 138 -9.43 4.48 -11.53
CA TYR A 138 -10.62 4.72 -10.73
C TYR A 138 -11.50 3.48 -10.70
N VAL A 139 -11.98 3.09 -9.52
CA VAL A 139 -12.80 1.89 -9.33
C VAL A 139 -14.08 2.24 -8.59
N LEU A 140 -15.20 1.66 -9.05
CA LEU A 140 -16.52 1.85 -8.44
C LEU A 140 -16.76 0.84 -7.31
N LEU A 141 -17.25 1.33 -6.17
CA LEU A 141 -17.65 0.54 -5.01
C LEU A 141 -19.18 0.41 -4.90
N PRO A 142 -19.67 -0.70 -4.31
CA PRO A 142 -18.89 -1.87 -3.88
C PRO A 142 -18.34 -2.65 -5.08
N LEU A 143 -17.23 -3.36 -4.89
CA LEU A 143 -16.68 -4.22 -5.94
C LEU A 143 -17.62 -5.40 -6.19
N THR A 144 -17.92 -5.68 -7.45
CA THR A 144 -18.77 -6.81 -7.86
C THR A 144 -17.97 -8.12 -8.03
N GLY A 145 -16.96 -8.34 -7.20
CA GLY A 145 -16.05 -9.49 -7.27
C GLY A 145 -14.59 -9.15 -6.92
N PRO A 146 -13.68 -10.12 -6.99
CA PRO A 146 -12.26 -9.91 -6.72
C PRO A 146 -11.63 -9.01 -7.79
N LEU A 147 -10.87 -8.00 -7.34
CA LEU A 147 -10.17 -7.09 -8.24
C LEU A 147 -8.89 -7.74 -8.77
N THR A 148 -8.75 -7.85 -10.09
CA THR A 148 -7.49 -8.30 -10.71
C THR A 148 -6.77 -7.13 -11.36
N ILE A 149 -5.53 -6.86 -10.95
CA ILE A 149 -4.69 -5.78 -11.45
C ILE A 149 -3.54 -6.38 -12.24
N ASN A 150 -3.46 -6.05 -13.53
CA ASN A 150 -2.36 -6.48 -14.41
C ASN A 150 -1.30 -5.39 -14.45
N LEU A 151 -0.14 -5.65 -13.83
CA LEU A 151 1.01 -4.76 -13.94
C LEU A 151 1.77 -5.02 -15.25
N VAL A 152 2.23 -3.93 -15.82
CA VAL A 152 3.13 -3.94 -16.97
C VAL A 152 4.54 -3.79 -16.43
N GLU A 153 5.41 -4.75 -16.74
CA GLU A 153 6.83 -4.65 -16.41
C GLU A 153 7.38 -3.37 -17.03
N LYS A 154 8.23 -2.63 -16.30
CA LYS A 154 8.95 -1.51 -16.88
C LYS A 154 9.67 -2.07 -18.08
N GLN A 155 9.29 -1.61 -19.26
CA GLN A 155 10.13 -1.85 -20.42
C GLN A 155 11.44 -1.17 -20.09
N SER A 156 12.44 -1.96 -19.71
CA SER A 156 13.81 -1.52 -19.69
C SER A 156 14.15 -1.31 -21.16
N GLN A 157 13.65 -0.22 -21.76
CA GLN A 157 14.17 0.26 -23.02
C GLN A 157 15.63 0.52 -22.71
N LEU A 158 16.47 -0.38 -23.21
CA LEU A 158 17.90 -0.27 -23.04
C LEU A 158 18.33 0.95 -23.85
N HIS A 159 18.34 2.09 -23.17
CA HIS A 159 18.79 3.34 -23.74
C HIS A 159 20.31 3.37 -23.59
N LEU A 160 20.98 2.93 -24.64
CA LEU A 160 22.41 3.05 -24.78
C LEU A 160 22.70 4.31 -25.58
N THR A 161 23.55 5.17 -25.05
CA THR A 161 24.16 6.27 -25.79
C THR A 161 25.23 5.69 -26.72
N ASN A 162 25.10 5.87 -28.04
CA ASN A 162 26.05 5.36 -29.05
C ASN A 162 26.33 3.84 -28.92
N PRO A 163 25.31 2.97 -29.02
CA PRO A 163 25.45 1.53 -28.81
C PRO A 163 26.48 0.87 -29.74
N GLU A 164 26.73 1.46 -30.91
CA GLU A 164 27.74 1.01 -31.87
C GLU A 164 29.18 1.18 -31.39
N GLN A 165 29.42 2.08 -30.42
CA GLN A 165 30.74 2.28 -29.81
C GLN A 165 30.99 1.31 -28.66
N LEU A 166 29.93 0.71 -28.09
CA LEU A 166 30.05 -0.23 -27.00
C LEU A 166 30.56 -1.59 -27.50
N ARG A 167 31.73 -1.98 -27.03
CA ARG A 167 32.29 -3.33 -27.23
C ARG A 167 31.91 -4.20 -26.05
N VAL A 168 31.20 -5.29 -26.28
CA VAL A 168 30.79 -6.24 -25.25
C VAL A 168 31.53 -7.55 -25.47
N SER A 169 32.29 -7.98 -24.49
CA SER A 169 33.04 -9.23 -24.46
C SER A 169 32.46 -10.14 -23.39
N ILE A 170 31.75 -11.18 -23.81
CA ILE A 170 31.16 -12.18 -22.93
C ILE A 170 32.21 -13.28 -22.72
N ILE A 171 32.74 -13.39 -21.50
CA ILE A 171 33.77 -14.36 -21.15
C ILE A 171 33.09 -15.53 -20.43
N ARG A 172 33.01 -16.68 -21.11
CA ARG A 172 32.45 -17.91 -20.57
C ARG A 172 33.56 -18.82 -20.10
N ARG A 173 33.38 -19.48 -18.95
CA ARG A 173 34.31 -20.53 -18.50
C ARG A 173 34.28 -21.75 -19.42
N GLU A 174 35.44 -22.32 -19.67
CA GLU A 174 35.54 -23.60 -20.40
C GLU A 174 34.74 -24.70 -19.66
N GLY A 175 33.89 -25.43 -20.40
CA GLY A 175 33.02 -26.48 -19.86
C GLY A 175 31.62 -26.01 -19.43
N THR A 176 31.38 -24.71 -19.31
CA THR A 176 30.02 -24.18 -19.04
C THR A 176 29.15 -24.30 -20.30
N PRO A 177 27.85 -24.66 -20.21
CA PRO A 177 26.92 -24.62 -21.35
C PRO A 177 26.91 -23.26 -22.08
N SER A 178 26.71 -23.25 -23.41
CA SER A 178 26.73 -21.98 -24.19
C SER A 178 25.41 -21.22 -24.15
N ASP A 179 24.33 -21.87 -23.73
CA ASP A 179 22.96 -21.34 -23.74
C ASP A 179 22.84 -19.98 -23.06
N GLN A 180 23.43 -19.81 -21.88
CA GLN A 180 23.40 -18.53 -21.18
C GLN A 180 24.21 -17.44 -21.90
N ALA A 181 25.38 -17.79 -22.46
CA ALA A 181 26.20 -16.84 -23.23
C ALA A 181 25.51 -16.40 -24.51
N ASP A 182 24.85 -17.34 -25.19
CA ASP A 182 24.10 -17.10 -26.41
C ASP A 182 22.85 -16.24 -26.12
N GLN A 183 22.12 -16.51 -25.03
CA GLN A 183 21.00 -15.68 -24.58
C GLN A 183 21.42 -14.24 -24.27
N ILE A 184 22.50 -14.05 -23.52
CA ILE A 184 23.03 -12.72 -23.24
C ILE A 184 23.42 -12.04 -24.55
N ARG A 185 24.17 -12.72 -25.43
CA ARG A 185 24.56 -12.17 -26.72
C ARG A 185 23.35 -11.72 -27.54
N SER A 186 22.31 -12.57 -27.66
CA SER A 186 21.08 -12.23 -28.39
C SER A 186 20.39 -11.00 -27.80
N ALA A 187 20.34 -10.88 -26.48
CA ALA A 187 19.72 -9.74 -25.80
C ALA A 187 20.52 -8.44 -25.99
N VAL A 188 21.86 -8.52 -25.88
CA VAL A 188 22.76 -7.38 -26.12
C VAL A 188 22.69 -6.92 -27.60
N LEU A 189 22.63 -7.85 -28.55
CA LEU A 189 22.42 -7.53 -29.96
C LEU A 189 21.03 -6.90 -30.21
N ALA A 190 19.97 -7.41 -29.58
CA ALA A 190 18.62 -6.87 -29.68
C ALA A 190 18.52 -5.44 -29.12
N ALA A 191 19.45 -5.06 -28.23
CA ALA A 191 19.58 -3.72 -27.70
C ALA A 191 20.37 -2.75 -28.59
N GLY A 192 20.85 -3.20 -29.75
CA GLY A 192 21.55 -2.37 -30.74
C GLY A 192 23.07 -2.35 -30.60
N CYS A 193 23.65 -3.05 -29.62
CA CYS A 193 25.10 -3.22 -29.57
C CYS A 193 25.55 -4.08 -30.76
N THR A 194 26.44 -3.58 -31.59
CA THR A 194 26.90 -4.31 -32.79
C THR A 194 28.21 -5.06 -32.55
N ASN A 195 28.98 -4.69 -31.53
CA ASN A 195 30.30 -5.23 -31.27
C ASN A 195 30.29 -6.18 -30.07
N VAL A 196 29.65 -7.33 -30.23
CA VAL A 196 29.51 -8.36 -29.18
C VAL A 196 30.35 -9.58 -29.54
N SER A 197 31.29 -9.95 -28.67
CA SER A 197 32.14 -11.14 -28.79
C SER A 197 31.89 -12.09 -27.64
N ILE A 198 32.01 -13.40 -27.89
CA ILE A 198 32.06 -14.43 -26.83
C ILE A 198 33.46 -15.02 -26.84
N THR A 199 34.12 -15.04 -25.69
CA THR A 199 35.43 -15.65 -25.49
C THR A 199 35.29 -16.78 -24.48
N VAL A 200 35.85 -17.95 -24.80
CA VAL A 200 35.95 -19.06 -23.85
C VAL A 200 37.31 -18.97 -23.19
N SER A 201 37.33 -18.97 -21.86
CA SER A 201 38.57 -18.94 -21.09
C SER A 201 38.58 -20.03 -20.02
N LYS A 202 39.68 -20.78 -19.93
CA LYS A 202 39.96 -21.68 -18.81
C LYS A 202 40.10 -20.93 -17.49
N ASP A 203 40.63 -19.72 -17.57
CA ASP A 203 40.91 -18.84 -16.44
C ASP A 203 39.78 -17.83 -16.20
N ALA A 204 38.58 -18.08 -16.75
CA ALA A 204 37.41 -17.30 -16.39
C ALA A 204 37.22 -17.38 -14.86
N PHE A 205 37.34 -16.21 -14.20
CA PHE A 205 37.58 -16.09 -12.76
C PHE A 205 36.72 -17.05 -11.92
N PRO A 206 37.33 -17.94 -11.11
CA PRO A 206 36.60 -18.99 -10.39
C PRO A 206 35.80 -18.50 -9.16
N GLY A 207 35.60 -17.19 -8.99
CA GLY A 207 35.08 -16.59 -7.76
C GLY A 207 33.56 -16.47 -7.68
N GLN A 208 32.93 -15.73 -8.59
CA GLN A 208 31.51 -15.41 -8.57
C GLN A 208 31.06 -15.16 -10.01
N GLY A 209 29.80 -15.46 -10.34
CA GLY A 209 29.20 -15.21 -11.66
C GLY A 209 28.97 -13.72 -11.86
N ASP A 210 30.06 -12.95 -11.89
CA ASP A 210 30.05 -11.51 -11.86
C ASP A 210 30.36 -10.96 -13.25
N VAL A 211 29.41 -10.26 -13.83
CA VAL A 211 29.71 -9.35 -14.94
C VAL A 211 30.64 -8.25 -14.40
N ARG A 212 31.71 -7.89 -15.12
CA ARG A 212 32.67 -6.88 -14.64
C ARG A 212 32.92 -5.83 -15.69
N TYR A 213 32.78 -4.58 -15.29
CA TYR A 213 32.78 -3.45 -16.21
C TYR A 213 34.14 -2.74 -16.10
N TYR A 214 34.86 -2.61 -17.22
CA TYR A 214 36.17 -1.95 -17.25
C TYR A 214 36.04 -0.59 -17.90
N TYR A 215 36.25 0.48 -17.12
CA TYR A 215 35.79 1.79 -17.53
C TYR A 215 36.82 2.84 -17.92
N GLN A 216 36.45 3.57 -18.99
CA GLN A 216 36.67 5.01 -19.15
C GLN A 216 35.59 5.78 -19.97
N ALA A 217 34.47 5.22 -20.47
CA ALA A 217 33.52 5.99 -21.31
C ALA A 217 32.02 5.60 -21.24
N ASP A 218 31.18 6.33 -20.45
CA ASP A 218 29.72 6.17 -20.09
C ASP A 218 29.16 5.19 -18.98
N GLU A 219 29.41 5.41 -17.68
CA GLU A 219 28.87 4.59 -16.55
C GLU A 219 27.34 4.35 -16.63
N GLN A 220 26.61 5.27 -17.26
CA GLN A 220 25.18 5.17 -17.49
C GLN A 220 24.82 4.01 -18.43
N ASN A 221 25.59 3.80 -19.51
CA ASN A 221 25.39 2.67 -20.43
C ASN A 221 25.63 1.33 -19.74
N ALA A 222 26.68 1.25 -18.91
CA ALA A 222 26.99 0.09 -18.11
C ALA A 222 25.84 -0.27 -17.15
N GLN A 223 25.32 0.73 -16.43
CA GLN A 223 24.20 0.56 -15.52
C GLN A 223 22.90 0.19 -16.24
N SER A 224 22.59 0.83 -17.35
CA SER A 224 21.41 0.52 -18.17
C SER A 224 21.45 -0.91 -18.68
N LEU A 225 22.59 -1.37 -19.18
CA LEU A 225 22.75 -2.74 -19.67
C LEU A 225 22.71 -3.77 -18.53
N CYS A 226 23.31 -3.46 -17.38
CA CYS A 226 23.22 -4.29 -16.17
C CYS A 226 21.77 -4.47 -15.74
N ASN A 227 21.02 -3.37 -15.65
CA ASN A 227 19.60 -3.39 -15.30
C ASN A 227 18.78 -4.18 -16.31
N TYR A 228 19.06 -4.01 -17.60
CA TYR A 228 18.39 -4.75 -18.67
C TYR A 228 18.62 -6.26 -18.53
N ILE A 229 19.87 -6.71 -18.36
CA ILE A 229 20.17 -8.14 -18.20
C ILE A 229 19.52 -8.72 -16.93
N ASN A 230 19.62 -7.99 -15.81
CA ASN A 230 18.99 -8.38 -14.55
C ASN A 230 17.47 -8.54 -14.68
N ASN A 231 16.80 -7.55 -15.28
CA ASN A 231 15.35 -7.49 -15.31
C ASN A 231 14.75 -8.38 -16.41
N VAL A 232 15.38 -8.42 -17.59
CA VAL A 232 14.83 -9.11 -18.77
C VAL A 232 15.26 -10.57 -18.82
N LEU A 233 16.52 -10.87 -18.51
CA LEU A 233 17.04 -12.24 -18.57
C LEU A 233 16.96 -12.95 -17.22
N SER A 234 16.62 -12.26 -16.13
CA SER A 234 16.70 -12.81 -14.77
C SER A 234 18.08 -13.35 -14.40
N ILE A 235 19.13 -12.85 -15.07
CA ILE A 235 20.52 -13.21 -14.80
C ILE A 235 21.07 -12.15 -13.86
N GLN A 236 21.50 -12.56 -12.67
CA GLN A 236 22.11 -11.65 -11.70
C GLN A 236 23.47 -11.16 -12.22
N VAL A 237 23.58 -9.85 -12.40
CA VAL A 237 24.71 -9.11 -12.92
C VAL A 237 25.02 -8.01 -11.93
N LYS A 238 26.27 -7.93 -11.48
CA LYS A 238 26.78 -6.86 -10.63
C LYS A 238 27.69 -5.95 -11.46
N ILE A 239 27.83 -4.69 -11.07
CA ILE A 239 28.88 -3.82 -11.62
C ILE A 239 30.04 -3.83 -10.64
N ASP A 240 31.21 -4.27 -11.09
CA ASP A 240 32.45 -4.17 -10.33
C ASP A 240 33.32 -3.04 -10.91
N PRO A 241 33.57 -1.96 -10.16
CA PRO A 241 34.45 -0.90 -10.62
C PRO A 241 35.90 -1.40 -10.73
N ARG A 242 36.56 -0.97 -11.82
CA ARG A 242 37.92 -1.28 -12.27
C ARG A 242 39.04 -1.36 -11.20
N THR A 243 38.84 -0.79 -10.00
CA THR A 243 39.88 -0.71 -8.96
C THR A 243 40.23 -2.03 -8.27
N HIS A 244 39.48 -3.11 -8.51
CA HIS A 244 39.69 -4.40 -7.83
C HIS A 244 40.25 -5.53 -8.70
N ASP A 245 40.55 -5.28 -9.99
CA ASP A 245 41.09 -6.33 -10.87
C ASP A 245 42.62 -6.22 -11.06
N PRO A 246 43.42 -7.22 -10.65
CA PRO A 246 44.86 -7.26 -10.92
C PRO A 246 45.22 -7.30 -12.42
N ASP A 247 44.32 -7.77 -13.30
CA ASP A 247 44.58 -7.88 -14.74
C ASP A 247 44.14 -6.64 -15.55
N THR A 248 43.73 -5.58 -14.85
CA THR A 248 43.33 -4.27 -15.41
C THR A 248 44.25 -3.73 -16.53
N PRO A 249 45.58 -3.92 -16.52
CA PRO A 249 46.46 -3.43 -17.59
C PRO A 249 46.24 -4.08 -18.97
N ALA A 250 45.68 -5.29 -19.03
CA ALA A 250 45.47 -6.03 -20.29
C ALA A 250 44.17 -5.62 -21.02
N HIS A 251 43.22 -5.00 -20.32
CA HIS A 251 41.94 -4.60 -20.87
C HIS A 251 42.01 -3.25 -21.58
N ARG A 252 41.47 -3.18 -22.81
CA ARG A 252 41.36 -1.93 -23.55
C ARG A 252 40.32 -1.02 -22.88
N ALA A 253 40.59 0.28 -22.87
CA ALA A 253 39.60 1.25 -22.41
C ALA A 253 38.37 1.23 -23.33
N GLY A 254 37.17 1.20 -22.74
CA GLY A 254 35.89 1.21 -23.48
C GLY A 254 35.26 -0.16 -23.73
N ASP A 255 35.89 -1.25 -23.28
CA ASP A 255 35.34 -2.59 -23.40
C ASP A 255 34.50 -2.96 -22.15
N LEU A 256 33.31 -3.51 -22.39
CA LEU A 256 32.47 -4.15 -21.40
C LEU A 256 32.78 -5.64 -21.34
N HIS A 257 33.09 -6.19 -20.17
CA HIS A 257 33.28 -7.62 -19.98
C HIS A 257 32.12 -8.27 -19.18
N ILE A 258 31.60 -9.39 -19.66
CA ILE A 258 30.50 -10.12 -19.01
C ILE A 258 30.97 -11.52 -18.70
N TYR A 259 31.29 -11.83 -17.45
CA TYR A 259 31.72 -13.17 -17.08
C TYR A 259 30.51 -14.05 -16.74
N ILE A 260 30.47 -15.24 -17.33
CA ILE A 260 29.41 -16.22 -17.13
C ILE A 260 30.03 -17.50 -16.56
N LYS A 261 29.43 -17.99 -15.48
CA LYS A 261 29.84 -19.22 -14.80
C LYS A 261 29.14 -20.44 -15.38
#